data_AF-A0A7X7A270-F1
#
_entry.id   AF-A0A7X7A270-F1
#
_cell.length_a   1.000
_cell.length_b   1.000
_cell.length_c   1.000
_cell.angle_alpha   90.00
_cell.angle_beta   90.00
_cell.angle_gamma   90.00
#
_symmetry.space_group_name_H-M   'P 1'
#
loop_
_entity.id
_entity.type
_entity.pdbx_description
1 polymer ?
#
loop_
_entity_poly.entity_id
_entity_poly.type
_entity_poly.pdbx_seq_one_letter_code
_entity_poly.pdbx_strand_id
1 'polypeptide(L)'
;TTDGYLVFDTKTGKQNGQIERKMPWTELTTINEVDGRIWFGSTYGAMVLRDDGKFDYYASRRWLPSDSVVHISKGPDSSVLVLTNRGVGQIVFKEMTLHDKAMFYDRQVRERHIRTGFNATVGRMTNGDVTTGTLENSDNDGLWTSMYLAAETFRYAVTKSDESLQNVRESLDAMERLYTINPMKSGFPSRSFQRAGYNDHDKPWRPTEDPEWDWKSTTSSDEAIGHIFAFGAIAELVEVPDLKNKAIELIDTLMSHIIKNDFYLIDWNGEPTLWARWNPEYVNGFPTSVGDRKLNSSNIVGMLQTAYHFTGKEKYKTAAFYLMDEHGYLENLRRPMEEIGRASEEDGDWAQMLSGTWNHSDDEMYYCGYWGLYRYAFNDTLKAIYRDAIIDHWEAERPEKEGLWNIMTAMVTDDNVDLKEAIWYLQRYPLDLVTWTVKNSHRKDIEFIPENFRTQTITEVLPADELPITRHNANRFRLDGGRDGTQEYSAGDIWLLPYWIGRYLDVISEPECSK
;
A
#
# COMPACT_ATOMS: atom_id res chain seq x y z
N THR A 1 6.90 37.97 -14.05
CA THR A 1 5.80 38.65 -14.78
C THR A 1 4.51 38.25 -14.09
N THR A 2 3.32 38.49 -14.64
CA THR A 2 2.07 37.88 -14.12
C THR A 2 1.82 36.47 -14.66
N ASP A 3 2.71 35.95 -15.51
CA ASP A 3 2.62 34.65 -16.15
C ASP A 3 4.03 34.10 -16.38
N GLY A 4 4.65 33.63 -15.30
CA GLY A 4 6.00 33.06 -15.28
C GLY A 4 7.09 34.00 -14.77
N TYR A 5 8.34 33.56 -14.88
CA TYR A 5 9.51 34.34 -14.48
C TYR A 5 10.52 34.53 -15.62
N LEU A 6 11.43 35.48 -15.41
CA LEU A 6 12.49 35.83 -16.34
C LEU A 6 13.82 35.75 -15.61
N VAL A 7 14.84 35.21 -16.26
CA VAL A 7 16.21 35.25 -15.77
C VAL A 7 16.94 36.41 -16.44
N PHE A 8 17.64 37.23 -15.66
CA PHE A 8 18.45 38.33 -16.18
C PHE A 8 19.92 38.08 -15.85
N ASP A 9 20.79 38.32 -16.83
CA ASP A 9 22.23 38.40 -16.58
C ASP A 9 22.53 39.78 -15.95
N THR A 10 23.01 39.76 -14.71
CA THR A 10 23.28 40.99 -13.94
C THR A 10 24.47 41.79 -14.46
N LYS A 11 25.37 41.19 -15.25
CA LYS A 11 26.52 41.87 -15.86
C LYS A 11 26.13 42.58 -17.16
N THR A 12 25.30 41.94 -17.98
CA THR A 12 24.91 42.46 -19.29
C THR A 12 23.59 43.24 -19.26
N GLY A 13 22.78 43.07 -18.21
CA GLY A 13 21.44 43.64 -18.10
C GLY A 13 20.45 43.04 -19.10
N LYS A 14 20.81 41.96 -19.79
CA LYS A 14 19.98 41.32 -20.80
C LYS A 14 19.18 40.18 -20.20
N GLN A 15 17.96 40.03 -20.69
CA GLN A 15 17.17 38.84 -20.47
C GLN A 15 17.91 37.63 -21.03
N ASN A 16 18.02 36.59 -20.21
CA ASN A 16 18.52 35.30 -20.58
C ASN A 16 17.32 34.38 -20.87
N GLY A 17 17.20 33.88 -22.11
CA GLY A 17 16.12 32.97 -22.49
C GLY A 17 14.75 33.62 -22.69
N GLN A 18 13.71 32.79 -22.73
CA GLN A 18 12.30 33.21 -22.84
C GLN A 18 11.66 33.32 -21.43
N ILE A 19 10.39 33.73 -21.36
CA ILE A 19 9.63 33.67 -20.11
C ILE A 19 9.42 32.20 -19.76
N GLU A 20 9.90 31.79 -18.59
CA GLU A 20 9.76 30.45 -18.08
C GLU A 20 8.34 30.24 -17.54
N ARG A 21 7.64 29.26 -18.13
CA ARG A 21 6.24 28.93 -17.81
C ARG A 21 6.03 27.46 -17.44
N LYS A 22 7.07 26.62 -17.59
CA LYS A 22 7.03 25.20 -17.24
C LYS A 22 7.26 25.06 -15.73
N MET A 23 6.22 25.36 -14.97
CA MET A 23 6.22 25.35 -13.50
C MET A 23 4.82 24.98 -12.99
N PRO A 24 4.67 24.58 -11.71
CA PRO A 24 3.36 24.21 -11.15
C PRO A 24 2.27 25.27 -11.36
N TRP A 25 2.61 26.56 -11.18
CA TRP A 25 1.70 27.68 -11.38
C TRP A 25 2.41 28.95 -11.83
N THR A 26 1.85 29.70 -12.78
CA THR A 26 2.55 30.84 -13.44
C THR A 26 2.18 32.21 -12.89
N GLU A 27 1.08 32.34 -12.15
CA GLU A 27 0.69 33.62 -11.55
C GLU A 27 1.46 33.85 -10.22
N LEU A 28 2.66 34.38 -10.35
CA LEU A 28 3.60 34.58 -9.25
C LEU A 28 3.30 35.85 -8.46
N THR A 29 3.39 35.76 -7.14
CA THR A 29 3.19 36.87 -6.20
C THR A 29 4.52 37.34 -5.59
N THR A 30 5.50 36.45 -5.46
CA THR A 30 6.81 36.79 -4.91
C THR A 30 7.89 35.82 -5.40
N ILE A 31 9.14 36.27 -5.42
CA ILE A 31 10.33 35.44 -5.68
C ILE A 31 11.38 35.84 -4.64
N ASN A 32 11.89 34.89 -3.86
CA ASN A 32 12.93 35.14 -2.87
C ASN A 32 13.96 34.01 -2.90
N GLU A 33 15.21 34.36 -2.63
CA GLU A 33 16.24 33.37 -2.35
C GLU A 33 16.24 33.07 -0.85
N VAL A 34 16.12 31.80 -0.48
CA VAL A 34 16.24 31.34 0.91
C VAL A 34 17.24 30.20 0.94
N ASP A 35 18.34 30.41 1.67
CA ASP A 35 19.41 29.43 1.86
C ASP A 35 19.94 28.84 0.55
N GLY A 36 20.16 29.71 -0.45
CA GLY A 36 20.70 29.35 -1.76
C GLY A 36 19.70 28.71 -2.72
N ARG A 37 18.43 28.57 -2.33
CA ARG A 37 17.35 28.06 -3.19
C ARG A 37 16.40 29.17 -3.58
N ILE A 38 15.95 29.15 -4.84
CA ILE A 38 14.97 30.12 -5.34
C ILE A 38 13.58 29.60 -5.02
N TRP A 39 12.87 30.37 -4.20
CA TRP A 39 11.48 30.16 -3.83
C TRP A 39 10.58 31.09 -4.63
N PHE A 40 9.46 30.53 -5.09
CA PHE A 40 8.41 31.25 -5.78
C PHE A 40 7.12 31.12 -4.95
N GLY A 41 6.54 32.24 -4.57
CA GLY A 41 5.17 32.28 -4.08
C GLY A 41 4.24 32.62 -5.23
N SER A 42 3.05 32.02 -5.22
CA SER A 42 2.07 32.18 -6.29
C SER A 42 0.65 32.31 -5.74
N THR A 43 -0.32 32.60 -6.60
CA THR A 43 -1.74 32.56 -6.22
C THR A 43 -2.24 31.13 -5.92
N TYR A 44 -1.44 30.10 -6.25
CA TYR A 44 -1.73 28.69 -5.98
C TYR A 44 -0.46 27.91 -5.54
N GLY A 45 -0.11 28.04 -4.27
CA GLY A 45 0.98 27.32 -3.61
C GLY A 45 2.33 28.05 -3.68
N ALA A 46 3.31 27.49 -2.98
CA ALA A 46 4.72 27.85 -3.06
C ALA A 46 5.48 26.75 -3.81
N MET A 47 6.58 27.12 -4.48
CA MET A 47 7.40 26.16 -5.21
C MET A 47 8.88 26.53 -5.14
N VAL A 48 9.74 25.51 -5.17
CA VAL A 48 11.19 25.65 -5.08
C VAL A 48 11.81 25.09 -6.34
N LEU A 49 12.64 25.88 -7.02
CA LEU A 49 13.40 25.40 -8.16
C LEU A 49 14.54 24.49 -7.67
N ARG A 50 14.57 23.28 -8.19
CA ARG A 50 15.62 22.28 -7.96
C ARG A 50 16.75 22.41 -8.97
N ASP A 51 17.89 21.84 -8.64
CA ASP A 51 19.09 21.85 -9.50
C ASP A 51 18.88 21.11 -10.84
N ASP A 52 17.93 20.16 -10.89
CA ASP A 52 17.54 19.44 -12.10
C ASP A 52 16.51 20.20 -12.97
N GLY A 53 16.16 21.43 -12.59
CA GLY A 53 15.19 22.27 -13.29
C GLY A 53 13.72 21.92 -13.01
N LYS A 54 13.44 20.95 -12.14
CA LYS A 54 12.09 20.63 -11.66
C LYS A 54 11.72 21.49 -10.44
N PHE A 55 10.50 21.33 -9.95
CA PHE A 55 10.00 22.03 -8.78
C PHE A 55 9.58 21.06 -7.68
N ASP A 56 9.96 21.37 -6.43
CA ASP A 56 9.20 20.88 -5.27
C ASP A 56 7.98 21.80 -5.08
N TYR A 57 6.79 21.22 -4.93
CA TYR A 57 5.53 21.98 -4.87
C TYR A 57 4.83 21.85 -3.52
N TYR A 58 4.64 22.98 -2.85
CA TYR A 58 4.02 23.11 -1.54
C TYR A 58 2.64 23.76 -1.69
N ALA A 59 1.61 22.94 -1.76
CA ALA A 59 0.21 23.36 -1.87
C ALA A 59 -0.70 22.52 -0.96
N SER A 60 -1.95 22.92 -0.82
CA SER A 60 -2.94 22.42 0.12
C SER A 60 -2.66 22.72 1.59
N ARG A 61 -3.66 22.41 2.42
CA ARG A 61 -3.59 22.48 3.88
C ARG A 61 -2.56 21.52 4.52
N ARG A 62 -2.00 20.57 3.75
CA ARG A 62 -0.84 19.79 4.17
C ARG A 62 0.37 20.70 4.46
N TRP A 63 0.57 21.70 3.61
CA TRP A 63 1.77 22.54 3.63
C TRP A 63 1.49 23.97 4.07
N LEU A 64 0.34 24.53 3.69
CA LEU A 64 0.05 25.95 3.82
C LEU A 64 -1.33 26.22 4.45
N PRO A 65 -1.49 27.26 5.28
CA PRO A 65 -2.82 27.69 5.74
C PRO A 65 -3.79 28.04 4.60
N SER A 66 -3.24 28.47 3.46
CA SER A 66 -3.95 28.74 2.22
C SER A 66 -2.97 28.74 1.05
N ASP A 67 -3.43 28.36 -0.13
CA ASP A 67 -2.59 28.33 -1.32
C ASP A 67 -2.26 29.72 -1.89
N SER A 68 -3.00 30.76 -1.53
CA SER A 68 -2.69 32.12 -2.01
C SER A 68 -1.53 32.71 -1.21
N VAL A 69 -0.31 32.54 -1.72
CA VAL A 69 0.94 33.03 -1.13
C VAL A 69 1.10 34.53 -1.43
N VAL A 70 1.52 35.28 -0.42
CA VAL A 70 1.77 36.73 -0.49
C VAL A 70 3.28 37.03 -0.41
N HIS A 71 3.99 36.35 0.49
CA HIS A 71 5.42 36.57 0.71
C HIS A 71 6.11 35.29 1.21
N ILE A 72 7.40 35.16 0.92
CA ILE A 72 8.24 34.05 1.39
C ILE A 72 9.51 34.65 1.97
N SER A 73 9.93 34.18 3.13
CA SER A 73 11.15 34.64 3.78
C SER A 73 11.83 33.52 4.56
N LYS A 74 13.11 33.72 4.88
CA LYS A 74 13.85 32.82 5.75
C LYS A 74 13.23 32.81 7.16
N GLY A 75 12.95 31.62 7.67
CA GLY A 75 12.53 31.38 9.05
C GLY A 75 13.68 30.99 9.98
N PRO A 76 13.39 30.77 11.27
CA PRO A 76 14.36 30.22 12.23
C PRO A 76 14.71 28.76 11.90
N ASP A 77 15.83 28.25 12.41
CA ASP A 77 16.16 26.81 12.40
C ASP A 77 16.02 26.12 11.03
N SER A 78 16.56 26.76 9.98
CA SER A 78 16.49 26.26 8.59
C SER A 78 15.06 26.04 8.07
N SER A 79 14.08 26.81 8.57
CA SER A 79 12.71 26.81 8.06
C SER A 79 12.44 27.95 7.10
N VAL A 80 11.31 27.86 6.39
CA VAL A 80 10.83 28.88 5.45
C VAL A 80 9.46 29.36 5.91
N LEU A 81 9.32 30.67 6.08
CA LEU A 81 8.06 31.31 6.43
C LEU A 81 7.32 31.70 5.15
N VAL A 82 6.10 31.20 5.00
CA VAL A 82 5.22 31.48 3.86
C VAL A 82 4.01 32.25 4.36
N LEU A 83 3.96 33.55 4.08
CA LEU A 83 2.79 34.37 4.36
C LEU A 83 1.73 34.10 3.29
N THR A 84 0.52 33.74 3.72
CA THR A 84 -0.64 33.49 2.87
C THR A 84 -1.76 34.47 3.23
N ASN A 85 -2.84 34.51 2.45
CA ASN A 85 -4.02 35.30 2.79
C ASN A 85 -4.82 34.79 4.01
N ARG A 86 -4.47 33.64 4.60
CA ARG A 86 -5.11 33.09 5.81
C ARG A 86 -4.16 32.90 7.00
N GLY A 87 -2.94 33.40 6.91
CA GLY A 87 -1.95 33.30 7.98
C GLY A 87 -0.57 32.92 7.47
N VAL A 88 0.35 32.69 8.41
CA VAL A 88 1.73 32.30 8.11
C VAL A 88 1.90 30.80 8.30
N GLY A 89 2.35 30.11 7.26
CA GLY A 89 2.84 28.73 7.35
C GLY A 89 4.36 28.72 7.59
N GLN A 90 4.85 27.69 8.27
CA GLN A 90 6.28 27.46 8.48
C GLN A 90 6.62 26.06 7.94
N ILE A 91 7.45 26.01 6.90
CA ILE A 91 7.96 24.75 6.34
C ILE A 91 9.30 24.47 7.02
N VAL A 92 9.37 23.39 7.79
CA VAL A 92 10.56 23.00 8.56
C VAL A 92 11.27 21.85 7.85
N PHE A 93 12.57 22.00 7.64
CA PHE A 93 13.42 20.96 7.05
C PHE A 93 14.21 20.28 8.17
N LYS A 94 13.84 19.04 8.50
CA LYS A 94 14.51 18.25 9.52
C LYS A 94 15.26 17.08 8.88
N GLU A 95 16.55 17.00 9.13
CA GLU A 95 17.35 15.83 8.76
C GLU A 95 16.92 14.63 9.61
N MET A 96 16.64 13.51 8.95
CA MET A 96 16.18 12.27 9.56
C MET A 96 16.74 11.09 8.76
N THR A 97 17.22 10.06 9.45
CA THR A 97 17.43 8.76 8.82
C THR A 97 16.08 8.10 8.53
N LEU A 98 16.06 7.10 7.64
CA LEU A 98 14.86 6.27 7.49
C LEU A 98 14.48 5.59 8.81
N HIS A 99 15.45 5.27 9.67
CA HIS A 99 15.16 4.71 10.99
C HIS A 99 14.43 5.71 11.90
N ASP A 100 14.86 6.98 11.94
CA ASP A 100 14.16 8.02 12.71
C ASP A 100 12.71 8.20 12.24
N LYS A 101 12.50 8.11 10.93
CA LYS A 101 11.17 8.17 10.31
C LYS A 101 10.33 6.94 10.64
N ALA A 102 10.94 5.75 10.67
CA ALA A 102 10.29 4.53 11.15
C ALA A 102 9.84 4.67 12.61
N MET A 103 10.67 5.23 13.49
CA MET A 103 10.32 5.43 14.91
C MET A 103 9.24 6.51 15.10
N PHE A 104 9.18 7.50 14.22
CA PHE A 104 8.08 8.46 14.19
C PHE A 104 6.76 7.77 13.82
N TYR A 105 6.77 6.96 12.76
CA TYR A 105 5.58 6.26 12.29
C TYR A 105 5.12 5.15 13.23
N ASP A 106 6.05 4.40 13.83
CA ASP A 106 5.70 3.42 14.85
C ASP A 106 4.90 4.07 15.98
N ARG A 107 5.39 5.19 16.50
CA ARG A 107 4.66 5.98 17.50
C ARG A 107 3.30 6.46 16.99
N GLN A 108 3.21 6.96 15.76
CA GLN A 108 1.94 7.35 15.14
C GLN A 108 0.94 6.20 15.19
N VAL A 109 1.35 5.02 14.73
CA VAL A 109 0.51 3.82 14.72
C VAL A 109 0.06 3.47 16.13
N ARG A 110 1.01 3.37 17.07
CA ARG A 110 0.75 2.94 18.45
C ARG A 110 -0.12 3.93 19.24
N GLU A 111 -0.01 5.22 18.99
CA GLU A 111 -0.78 6.24 19.71
C GLU A 111 -2.25 6.29 19.30
N ARG A 112 -2.59 5.97 18.04
CA ARG A 112 -3.94 6.26 17.53
C ARG A 112 -4.46 5.41 16.36
N HIS A 113 -3.74 4.40 15.88
CA HIS A 113 -4.18 3.55 14.76
C HIS A 113 -4.46 2.09 15.14
N ILE A 114 -4.42 1.73 16.43
CA ILE A 114 -4.71 0.36 16.88
C ILE A 114 -6.14 0.24 17.43
N ARG A 115 -7.03 -0.37 16.65
CA ARG A 115 -8.43 -0.65 17.03
C ARG A 115 -8.56 -2.10 17.45
N THR A 116 -8.55 -2.36 18.76
CA THR A 116 -8.67 -3.73 19.31
C THR A 116 -7.67 -4.72 18.71
N GLY A 117 -6.43 -4.25 18.46
CA GLY A 117 -5.35 -4.99 17.80
C GLY A 117 -5.29 -4.89 16.27
N PHE A 118 -6.34 -4.37 15.62
CA PHE A 118 -6.32 -4.07 14.18
C PHE A 118 -5.60 -2.76 13.87
N ASN A 119 -4.86 -2.76 12.76
CA ASN A 119 -4.35 -1.55 12.14
C ASN A 119 -5.47 -0.81 11.41
N ALA A 120 -5.77 0.43 11.81
CA ALA A 120 -7.01 1.12 11.44
C ALA A 120 -6.82 2.61 11.09
N THR A 121 -7.70 3.11 10.24
CA THR A 121 -7.79 4.54 9.88
C THR A 121 -8.45 5.33 11.01
N VAL A 122 -7.90 6.50 11.35
CA VAL A 122 -8.62 7.50 12.14
C VAL A 122 -9.48 8.30 11.18
N GLY A 123 -10.79 8.24 11.33
CA GLY A 123 -11.73 8.99 10.50
C GLY A 123 -12.57 9.98 11.30
N ARG A 124 -13.52 10.63 10.63
CA ARG A 124 -14.40 11.67 11.20
C ARG A 124 -13.66 12.80 11.90
N MET A 125 -12.42 13.07 11.50
CA MET A 125 -11.63 14.17 12.02
C MET A 125 -12.22 15.51 11.57
N THR A 126 -12.01 16.53 12.38
CA THR A 126 -12.37 17.90 12.05
C THR A 126 -11.11 18.68 11.71
N ASN A 127 -11.01 19.21 10.48
CA ASN A 127 -9.95 20.13 10.07
C ASN A 127 -8.52 19.62 10.30
N GLY A 128 -8.29 18.31 10.15
CA GLY A 128 -6.97 17.68 10.38
C GLY A 128 -6.62 17.44 11.85
N ASP A 129 -7.51 17.73 12.80
CA ASP A 129 -7.27 17.46 14.22
C ASP A 129 -7.52 15.98 14.53
N VAL A 130 -6.42 15.24 14.70
CA VAL A 130 -6.41 13.80 14.99
C VAL A 130 -7.10 13.44 16.31
N THR A 131 -7.22 14.40 17.25
CA THR A 131 -7.84 14.17 18.56
C THR A 131 -9.37 14.22 18.52
N THR A 132 -9.93 14.75 17.43
CA THR A 132 -11.39 14.82 17.20
C THR A 132 -11.95 13.60 16.47
N GLY A 133 -11.07 12.78 15.89
CA GLY A 133 -11.46 11.63 15.10
C GLY A 133 -11.81 10.40 15.94
N THR A 134 -12.28 9.36 15.26
CA THR A 134 -12.51 8.03 15.83
C THR A 134 -11.94 6.96 14.91
N LEU A 135 -11.39 5.90 15.48
CA LEU A 135 -10.99 4.71 14.74
C LEU A 135 -12.20 4.10 14.01
N GLU A 136 -12.07 3.92 12.69
CA GLU A 136 -13.11 3.33 11.84
C GLU A 136 -12.90 1.82 11.70
N ASN A 137 -13.99 1.07 11.51
CA ASN A 137 -13.93 -0.28 10.97
C ASN A 137 -13.75 -0.20 9.45
N SER A 138 -13.23 -1.27 8.86
CA SER A 138 -12.99 -1.37 7.43
C SER A 138 -13.46 -2.71 6.89
N ASP A 139 -13.84 -2.73 5.62
CA ASP A 139 -13.95 -3.95 4.83
C ASP A 139 -12.58 -4.60 4.55
N ASN A 140 -11.49 -4.04 5.04
CA ASN A 140 -10.13 -4.55 4.84
C ASN A 140 -9.34 -4.56 6.14
N ASP A 141 -10.01 -4.65 7.29
CA ASP A 141 -9.33 -4.65 8.60
C ASP A 141 -8.31 -5.80 8.70
N GLY A 142 -8.62 -6.99 8.17
CA GLY A 142 -7.70 -8.13 8.18
C GLY A 142 -6.45 -7.87 7.32
N LEU A 143 -6.61 -7.26 6.15
CA LEU A 143 -5.55 -7.00 5.18
C LEU A 143 -4.61 -5.91 5.68
N TRP A 144 -5.14 -4.76 6.10
CA TRP A 144 -4.32 -3.67 6.64
C TRP A 144 -3.60 -4.09 7.92
N THR A 145 -4.23 -4.95 8.72
CA THR A 145 -3.58 -5.54 9.89
C THR A 145 -2.55 -6.59 9.51
N SER A 146 -2.77 -7.39 8.47
CA SER A 146 -1.80 -8.36 7.97
C SER A 146 -0.53 -7.68 7.48
N MET A 147 -0.64 -6.57 6.75
CA MET A 147 0.51 -5.80 6.27
C MET A 147 1.30 -5.17 7.43
N TYR A 148 0.62 -4.58 8.41
CA TYR A 148 1.26 -4.07 9.63
C TYR A 148 1.88 -5.20 10.48
N LEU A 149 1.19 -6.32 10.63
CA LEU A 149 1.68 -7.49 11.37
C LEU A 149 2.93 -8.09 10.71
N ALA A 150 2.98 -8.13 9.37
CA ALA A 150 4.17 -8.49 8.63
C ALA A 150 5.30 -7.48 8.90
N ALA A 151 5.01 -6.16 8.89
CA ALA A 151 5.99 -5.13 9.20
C ALA A 151 6.62 -5.32 10.59
N GLU A 152 5.81 -5.56 11.63
CA GLU A 152 6.29 -5.80 12.99
C GLU A 152 7.01 -7.15 13.12
N THR A 153 6.64 -8.15 12.31
CA THR A 153 7.35 -9.43 12.23
C THR A 153 8.75 -9.25 11.64
N PHE A 154 8.89 -8.47 10.56
CA PHE A 154 10.21 -8.13 9.99
C PHE A 154 11.03 -7.25 10.95
N ARG A 155 10.40 -6.29 11.62
CA ARG A 155 11.05 -5.51 12.68
C ARG A 155 11.59 -6.41 13.77
N TYR A 156 10.80 -7.37 14.25
CA TYR A 156 11.26 -8.34 15.25
C TYR A 156 12.39 -9.22 14.69
N ALA A 157 12.29 -9.68 13.45
CA ALA A 157 13.33 -10.49 12.83
C ALA A 157 14.69 -9.77 12.79
N VAL A 158 14.68 -8.46 12.46
CA VAL A 158 15.88 -7.61 12.37
C VAL A 158 16.40 -7.17 13.74
N THR A 159 15.50 -6.78 14.65
CA THR A 159 15.88 -6.09 15.90
C THR A 159 15.87 -6.98 17.14
N LYS A 160 15.11 -8.08 17.11
CA LYS A 160 14.79 -8.93 18.27
C LYS A 160 14.21 -8.16 19.45
N SER A 161 13.52 -7.04 19.20
CA SER A 161 12.95 -6.18 20.23
C SER A 161 11.68 -6.77 20.85
N ASP A 162 11.61 -6.78 22.19
CA ASP A 162 10.42 -7.16 22.96
C ASP A 162 9.19 -6.32 22.59
N GLU A 163 9.38 -5.05 22.24
CA GLU A 163 8.30 -4.16 21.81
C GLU A 163 7.66 -4.65 20.50
N SER A 164 8.49 -4.93 19.49
CA SER A 164 7.99 -5.47 18.22
C SER A 164 7.35 -6.85 18.39
N LEU A 165 7.88 -7.68 19.29
CA LEU A 165 7.27 -8.97 19.62
C LEU A 165 5.89 -8.80 20.27
N GLN A 166 5.74 -7.81 21.16
CA GLN A 166 4.46 -7.51 21.79
C GLN A 166 3.44 -6.98 20.78
N ASN A 167 3.87 -6.17 19.80
CA ASN A 167 3.00 -5.72 18.71
C ASN A 167 2.55 -6.90 17.81
N VAL A 168 3.47 -7.83 17.50
CA VAL A 168 3.15 -9.08 16.79
C VAL A 168 2.10 -9.89 17.57
N ARG A 169 2.24 -10.02 18.90
CA ARG A 169 1.24 -10.71 19.75
C ARG A 169 -0.12 -10.05 19.66
N GLU A 170 -0.20 -8.76 19.90
CA GLU A 170 -1.47 -8.02 19.93
C GLU A 170 -2.23 -8.12 18.60
N SER A 171 -1.54 -7.91 17.47
CA SER A 171 -2.18 -8.02 16.17
C SER A 171 -2.50 -9.47 15.80
N LEU A 172 -1.64 -10.45 16.14
CA LEU A 172 -1.95 -11.87 15.92
C LEU A 172 -3.19 -12.31 16.71
N ASP A 173 -3.36 -11.85 17.94
CA ASP A 173 -4.55 -12.14 18.78
C ASP A 173 -5.83 -11.57 18.13
N ALA A 174 -5.77 -10.36 17.56
CA ALA A 174 -6.89 -9.78 16.81
C ALA A 174 -7.20 -10.54 15.53
N MET A 175 -6.17 -10.98 14.80
CA MET A 175 -6.31 -11.80 13.59
C MET A 175 -6.87 -13.19 13.91
N GLU A 176 -6.42 -13.85 14.97
CA GLU A 176 -7.01 -15.10 15.48
C GLU A 176 -8.50 -14.90 15.78
N ARG A 177 -8.82 -13.78 16.43
CA ARG A 177 -10.20 -13.49 16.80
C ARG A 177 -11.15 -13.40 15.61
N LEU A 178 -10.68 -13.03 14.41
CA LEU A 178 -11.50 -13.11 13.19
C LEU A 178 -12.02 -14.53 12.93
N TYR A 179 -11.26 -15.57 13.29
CA TYR A 179 -11.65 -16.97 13.12
C TYR A 179 -12.54 -17.49 14.24
N THR A 180 -12.47 -16.89 15.43
CA THR A 180 -13.17 -17.39 16.63
C THR A 180 -14.41 -16.58 17.00
N ILE A 181 -14.55 -15.34 16.50
CA ILE A 181 -15.68 -14.45 16.83
C ILE A 181 -16.98 -14.90 16.15
N ASN A 182 -16.89 -15.50 14.96
CA ASN A 182 -18.03 -16.05 14.27
C ASN A 182 -18.35 -17.48 14.77
N PRO A 183 -19.63 -17.87 14.81
CA PRO A 183 -20.02 -19.17 15.37
C PRO A 183 -19.81 -20.36 14.39
N MET A 184 -19.29 -20.12 13.19
CA MET A 184 -19.32 -21.13 12.11
C MET A 184 -18.41 -22.33 12.39
N LYS A 185 -17.31 -22.13 13.15
CA LYS A 185 -16.29 -23.16 13.47
C LYS A 185 -15.83 -23.92 12.22
N SER A 186 -15.82 -23.25 11.06
CA SER A 186 -15.60 -23.85 9.76
C SER A 186 -14.19 -23.58 9.21
N GLY A 187 -13.44 -22.69 9.86
CA GLY A 187 -12.20 -22.10 9.38
C GLY A 187 -12.36 -20.84 8.53
N PHE A 188 -13.58 -20.33 8.40
CA PHE A 188 -13.86 -19.02 7.81
C PHE A 188 -13.44 -17.88 8.75
N PRO A 189 -12.55 -16.96 8.34
CA PRO A 189 -12.30 -15.73 9.07
C PRO A 189 -13.40 -14.71 8.78
N SER A 190 -13.91 -14.06 9.82
CA SER A 190 -14.71 -12.84 9.68
C SER A 190 -13.89 -11.74 8.99
N ARG A 191 -14.59 -10.80 8.36
CA ARG A 191 -13.99 -9.64 7.69
C ARG A 191 -13.55 -8.56 8.68
N SER A 192 -14.27 -8.45 9.79
CA SER A 192 -13.97 -7.55 10.92
C SER A 192 -14.78 -7.99 12.15
N PHE A 193 -14.52 -7.37 13.29
CA PHE A 193 -15.41 -7.37 14.46
C PHE A 193 -15.46 -5.99 15.12
N GLN A 194 -16.55 -5.72 15.84
CA GLN A 194 -16.80 -4.43 16.50
C GLN A 194 -17.77 -4.62 17.67
N ARG A 195 -17.77 -3.67 18.62
CA ARG A 195 -18.79 -3.61 19.67
C ARG A 195 -20.20 -3.54 19.08
N ALA A 196 -21.14 -4.25 19.70
CA ALA A 196 -22.54 -4.22 19.30
C ALA A 196 -23.14 -2.80 19.41
N GLY A 197 -24.09 -2.48 18.53
CA GLY A 197 -24.81 -1.19 18.50
C GLY A 197 -24.11 -0.07 17.70
N TYR A 198 -22.99 -0.37 17.04
CA TYR A 198 -22.30 0.55 16.13
C TYR A 198 -22.52 0.26 14.65
N ASN A 199 -23.12 -0.90 14.33
CA ASN A 199 -23.23 -1.42 12.96
C ASN A 199 -24.69 -1.51 12.47
N ASP A 200 -25.61 -0.81 13.14
CA ASP A 200 -27.04 -0.85 12.84
C ASP A 200 -27.28 -0.51 11.36
N HIS A 201 -28.01 -1.38 10.66
CA HIS A 201 -28.39 -1.29 9.25
C HIS A 201 -27.32 -1.65 8.19
N ASP A 202 -26.13 -2.13 8.57
CA ASP A 202 -25.16 -2.67 7.61
C ASP A 202 -25.30 -4.20 7.45
N LYS A 203 -25.82 -4.64 6.29
CA LYS A 203 -26.25 -6.03 6.01
C LYS A 203 -25.20 -7.13 6.25
N PRO A 204 -23.88 -6.91 6.06
CA PRO A 204 -22.86 -7.91 6.33
C PRO A 204 -22.57 -8.10 7.83
N TRP A 205 -22.99 -7.20 8.72
CA TRP A 205 -22.78 -7.38 10.16
C TRP A 205 -23.76 -8.36 10.77
N ARG A 206 -23.26 -9.12 11.74
CA ARG A 206 -23.95 -10.21 12.39
C ARG A 206 -23.69 -10.18 13.90
N PRO A 207 -24.70 -10.39 14.73
CA PRO A 207 -24.49 -10.54 16.16
C PRO A 207 -23.70 -11.82 16.45
N THR A 208 -22.95 -11.82 17.54
CA THR A 208 -22.35 -13.03 18.12
C THR A 208 -23.23 -13.59 19.26
N GLU A 209 -22.87 -14.75 19.83
CA GLU A 209 -23.51 -15.24 21.07
C GLU A 209 -23.21 -14.32 22.27
N ASP A 210 -22.05 -13.65 22.25
CA ASP A 210 -21.71 -12.59 23.20
C ASP A 210 -22.42 -11.29 22.77
N PRO A 211 -23.39 -10.79 23.56
CA PRO A 211 -24.17 -9.61 23.18
C PRO A 211 -23.33 -8.33 23.09
N GLU A 212 -22.08 -8.34 23.53
CA GLU A 212 -21.20 -7.17 23.42
C GLU A 212 -20.55 -6.99 22.03
N TRP A 213 -20.66 -7.99 21.13
CA TRP A 213 -19.90 -8.02 19.88
C TRP A 213 -20.74 -8.39 18.66
N ASP A 214 -20.44 -7.70 17.55
CA ASP A 214 -20.81 -8.08 16.20
C ASP A 214 -19.56 -8.49 15.41
N TRP A 215 -19.76 -9.33 14.40
CA TRP A 215 -18.76 -9.71 13.41
C TRP A 215 -19.26 -9.41 12.00
N LYS A 216 -18.33 -9.10 11.09
CA LYS A 216 -18.64 -8.80 9.69
C LYS A 216 -18.38 -10.01 8.80
N SER A 217 -19.34 -10.36 7.96
CA SER A 217 -19.23 -11.45 6.99
C SER A 217 -18.61 -10.98 5.67
N THR A 218 -18.71 -11.77 4.60
CA THR A 218 -18.29 -11.43 3.22
C THR A 218 -16.80 -11.16 3.05
N THR A 219 -15.96 -11.90 3.78
CA THR A 219 -14.50 -11.82 3.69
C THR A 219 -14.03 -12.00 2.25
N SER A 220 -13.08 -11.18 1.82
CA SER A 220 -12.65 -11.07 0.44
C SER A 220 -11.32 -11.81 0.21
N SER A 221 -10.90 -11.96 -1.04
CA SER A 221 -9.69 -12.71 -1.43
C SER A 221 -8.40 -12.03 -0.97
N ASP A 222 -8.38 -10.70 -0.96
CA ASP A 222 -7.34 -9.84 -0.43
C ASP A 222 -7.08 -10.09 1.07
N GLU A 223 -8.15 -10.22 1.86
CA GLU A 223 -8.06 -10.63 3.28
C GLU A 223 -7.35 -11.99 3.42
N ALA A 224 -7.80 -13.00 2.65
CA ALA A 224 -7.26 -14.35 2.75
C ALA A 224 -5.77 -14.42 2.39
N ILE A 225 -5.33 -13.75 1.32
CA ILE A 225 -3.92 -13.74 0.93
C ILE A 225 -3.06 -12.93 1.90
N GLY A 226 -3.59 -11.81 2.43
CA GLY A 226 -2.94 -11.04 3.50
C GLY A 226 -2.69 -11.87 4.75
N HIS A 227 -3.71 -12.62 5.20
CA HIS A 227 -3.58 -13.52 6.36
C HIS A 227 -2.46 -14.54 6.15
N ILE A 228 -2.43 -15.19 4.97
CA ILE A 228 -1.38 -16.16 4.64
C ILE A 228 0.01 -15.53 4.62
N PHE A 229 0.14 -14.31 4.09
CA PHE A 229 1.40 -13.57 4.09
C PHE A 229 1.91 -13.32 5.51
N ALA A 230 1.07 -12.71 6.36
CA ALA A 230 1.45 -12.37 7.73
C ALA A 230 1.74 -13.61 8.58
N PHE A 231 0.87 -14.63 8.51
CA PHE A 231 1.08 -15.86 9.28
C PHE A 231 2.29 -16.65 8.77
N GLY A 232 2.53 -16.67 7.46
CA GLY A 232 3.73 -17.28 6.88
C GLY A 232 5.01 -16.62 7.37
N ALA A 233 5.05 -15.28 7.37
CA ALA A 233 6.17 -14.52 7.91
C ALA A 233 6.40 -14.82 9.41
N ILE A 234 5.35 -14.89 10.22
CA ILE A 234 5.47 -15.25 11.65
C ILE A 234 6.01 -16.67 11.81
N ALA A 235 5.43 -17.64 11.09
CA ALA A 235 5.81 -19.04 11.21
C ALA A 235 7.27 -19.29 10.79
N GLU A 236 7.78 -18.52 9.82
CA GLU A 236 9.17 -18.55 9.38
C GLU A 236 10.11 -17.84 10.38
N LEU A 237 9.77 -16.62 10.80
CA LEU A 237 10.73 -15.68 11.39
C LEU A 237 10.64 -15.53 12.91
N VAL A 238 9.53 -15.94 13.53
CA VAL A 238 9.33 -15.83 14.98
C VAL A 238 9.62 -17.17 15.65
N GLU A 239 10.67 -17.21 16.48
CA GLU A 239 11.09 -18.43 17.17
C GLU A 239 10.31 -18.72 18.47
N VAL A 240 9.39 -17.83 18.86
CA VAL A 240 8.52 -18.01 20.03
C VAL A 240 7.48 -19.09 19.73
N PRO A 241 7.52 -20.25 20.40
CA PRO A 241 6.71 -21.41 20.00
C PRO A 241 5.21 -21.13 19.95
N ASP A 242 4.66 -20.40 20.92
CA ASP A 242 3.22 -20.14 20.98
C ASP A 242 2.73 -19.33 19.77
N LEU A 243 3.47 -18.29 19.37
CA LEU A 243 3.10 -17.41 18.24
C LEU A 243 3.30 -18.13 16.91
N LYS A 244 4.43 -18.84 16.77
CA LYS A 244 4.70 -19.67 15.60
C LYS A 244 3.62 -20.72 15.40
N ASN A 245 3.30 -21.49 16.44
CA ASN A 245 2.29 -22.54 16.37
C ASN A 245 0.90 -21.97 16.09
N LYS A 246 0.56 -20.82 16.68
CA LYS A 246 -0.70 -20.12 16.40
C LYS A 246 -0.81 -19.70 14.93
N ALA A 247 0.23 -19.11 14.35
CA ALA A 247 0.25 -18.75 12.94
C ALA A 247 0.07 -19.98 12.03
N ILE A 248 0.75 -21.09 12.32
CA ILE A 248 0.61 -22.35 11.57
C ILE A 248 -0.81 -22.93 11.69
N GLU A 249 -1.41 -22.87 12.88
CA GLU A 249 -2.80 -23.29 13.12
C GLU A 249 -3.78 -22.45 12.27
N LEU A 250 -3.60 -21.13 12.20
CA LEU A 250 -4.47 -20.25 11.42
C LEU A 250 -4.32 -20.46 9.90
N ILE A 251 -3.09 -20.69 9.41
CA ILE A 251 -2.85 -21.10 8.02
C ILE A 251 -3.62 -22.39 7.70
N ASP A 252 -3.45 -23.42 8.54
CA ASP A 252 -4.12 -24.71 8.35
C ASP A 252 -5.64 -24.58 8.43
N THR A 253 -6.14 -23.71 9.32
CA THR A 253 -7.56 -23.46 9.52
C THR A 253 -8.20 -22.86 8.27
N LEU A 254 -7.62 -21.77 7.74
CA LEU A 254 -8.09 -21.12 6.52
C LEU A 254 -8.02 -22.07 5.31
N MET A 255 -6.88 -22.71 5.09
CA MET A 255 -6.70 -23.54 3.91
C MET A 255 -7.49 -24.85 3.96
N SER A 256 -7.74 -25.39 5.16
CA SER A 256 -8.67 -26.52 5.34
C SER A 256 -10.08 -26.15 4.95
N HIS A 257 -10.53 -24.93 5.30
CA HIS A 257 -11.84 -24.43 4.89
C HIS A 257 -11.94 -24.35 3.37
N ILE A 258 -10.96 -23.73 2.71
CA ILE A 258 -10.96 -23.54 1.26
C ILE A 258 -10.97 -24.88 0.52
N ILE A 259 -10.11 -25.84 0.88
CA ILE A 259 -10.09 -27.17 0.23
C ILE A 259 -11.39 -27.93 0.47
N LYS A 260 -11.90 -27.93 1.71
CA LYS A 260 -13.13 -28.67 2.06
C LYS A 260 -14.33 -28.19 1.24
N ASN A 261 -14.33 -26.92 0.84
CA ASN A 261 -15.40 -26.30 0.09
C ASN A 261 -15.02 -26.06 -1.38
N ASP A 262 -14.29 -27.00 -1.98
CA ASP A 262 -13.98 -27.00 -3.42
C ASP A 262 -13.36 -25.69 -3.91
N PHE A 263 -12.37 -25.18 -3.15
CA PHE A 263 -11.62 -23.96 -3.41
C PHE A 263 -12.43 -22.67 -3.33
N TYR A 264 -13.57 -22.69 -2.64
CA TYR A 264 -14.33 -21.49 -2.26
C TYR A 264 -14.14 -21.14 -0.79
N LEU A 265 -14.13 -19.85 -0.49
CA LEU A 265 -14.38 -19.37 0.87
C LEU A 265 -15.91 -19.27 1.07
N ILE A 266 -16.48 -20.23 1.79
CA ILE A 266 -17.93 -20.32 2.05
C ILE A 266 -18.30 -19.56 3.33
N ASP A 267 -19.24 -18.65 3.20
CA ASP A 267 -19.70 -17.75 4.27
C ASP A 267 -20.83 -18.38 5.11
N TRP A 268 -21.33 -17.66 6.12
CA TRP A 268 -22.35 -18.13 7.08
C TRP A 268 -23.65 -18.61 6.46
N ASN A 269 -23.97 -18.16 5.25
CA ASN A 269 -25.17 -18.54 4.50
C ASN A 269 -24.99 -19.84 3.70
N GLY A 270 -23.80 -20.45 3.71
CA GLY A 270 -23.49 -21.63 2.92
C GLY A 270 -23.11 -21.34 1.46
N GLU A 271 -23.01 -20.07 1.08
CA GLU A 271 -22.65 -19.64 -0.27
C GLU A 271 -21.19 -19.14 -0.32
N PRO A 272 -20.53 -19.21 -1.49
CA PRO A 272 -19.25 -18.55 -1.70
C PRO A 272 -19.33 -17.04 -1.44
N THR A 273 -18.30 -16.50 -0.82
CA THR A 273 -18.07 -15.05 -0.83
C THR A 273 -17.89 -14.54 -2.27
N LEU A 274 -18.09 -13.24 -2.47
CA LEU A 274 -18.06 -12.64 -3.81
C LEU A 274 -16.68 -12.80 -4.49
N TRP A 275 -15.60 -12.58 -3.75
CA TRP A 275 -14.25 -12.45 -4.30
C TRP A 275 -13.31 -13.62 -3.96
N ALA A 276 -13.45 -14.27 -2.80
CA ALA A 276 -12.58 -15.38 -2.39
C ALA A 276 -13.01 -16.72 -3.02
N ARG A 277 -12.76 -16.84 -4.32
CA ARG A 277 -13.15 -17.96 -5.18
C ARG A 277 -11.97 -18.40 -6.05
N TRP A 278 -11.47 -19.61 -5.79
CA TRP A 278 -10.32 -20.20 -6.51
C TRP A 278 -10.66 -21.53 -7.18
N ASN A 279 -11.94 -21.81 -7.36
CA ASN A 279 -12.39 -22.99 -8.06
C ASN A 279 -12.07 -22.92 -9.55
N PRO A 280 -11.66 -24.03 -10.19
CA PRO A 280 -11.36 -24.06 -11.62
C PRO A 280 -12.46 -23.54 -12.54
N GLU A 281 -13.74 -23.84 -12.26
CA GLU A 281 -14.85 -23.36 -13.10
C GLU A 281 -14.95 -21.83 -13.08
N TYR A 282 -14.78 -21.23 -11.91
CA TYR A 282 -14.76 -19.77 -11.76
C TYR A 282 -13.54 -19.15 -12.43
N VAL A 283 -12.33 -19.60 -12.06
CA VAL A 283 -11.07 -18.99 -12.50
C VAL A 283 -10.84 -19.17 -14.00
N ASN A 284 -11.07 -20.37 -14.53
CA ASN A 284 -10.89 -20.63 -15.96
C ASN A 284 -12.09 -20.23 -16.82
N GLY A 285 -13.21 -19.82 -16.19
CA GLY A 285 -14.34 -19.20 -16.86
C GLY A 285 -14.03 -17.80 -17.41
N PHE A 286 -12.97 -17.15 -16.90
CA PHE A 286 -12.50 -15.87 -17.41
C PHE A 286 -11.60 -16.02 -18.64
N PRO A 287 -11.67 -15.07 -19.60
CA PRO A 287 -10.66 -14.91 -20.63
C PRO A 287 -9.26 -14.77 -20.02
N THR A 288 -8.25 -15.16 -20.77
CA THR A 288 -6.86 -15.12 -20.29
C THR A 288 -6.29 -13.71 -20.14
N SER A 289 -6.93 -12.71 -20.74
CA SER A 289 -6.62 -11.30 -20.58
C SER A 289 -7.16 -10.70 -19.27
N VAL A 290 -8.09 -11.35 -18.58
CA VAL A 290 -8.63 -10.84 -17.32
C VAL A 290 -7.68 -11.16 -16.17
N GLY A 291 -7.24 -10.12 -15.46
CA GLY A 291 -6.25 -10.18 -14.37
C GLY A 291 -6.56 -11.23 -13.31
N ASP A 292 -7.82 -11.33 -12.88
CA ASP A 292 -8.31 -12.32 -11.91
C ASP A 292 -7.90 -13.76 -12.22
N ARG A 293 -7.78 -14.14 -13.50
CA ARG A 293 -7.39 -15.49 -13.86
C ARG A 293 -5.95 -15.80 -13.46
N LYS A 294 -5.01 -14.89 -13.79
CA LYS A 294 -3.61 -15.00 -13.37
C LYS A 294 -3.49 -14.84 -11.85
N LEU A 295 -4.22 -13.90 -11.27
CA LEU A 295 -4.14 -13.56 -9.85
C LEU A 295 -4.60 -14.72 -8.98
N ASN A 296 -5.82 -15.23 -9.23
CA ASN A 296 -6.40 -16.27 -8.41
C ASN A 296 -5.59 -17.57 -8.52
N SER A 297 -5.09 -17.92 -9.71
CA SER A 297 -4.18 -19.06 -9.88
C SER A 297 -2.87 -18.87 -9.09
N SER A 298 -2.28 -17.67 -9.11
CA SER A 298 -1.04 -17.37 -8.37
C SER A 298 -1.25 -17.45 -6.85
N ASN A 299 -2.31 -16.81 -6.36
CA ASN A 299 -2.62 -16.75 -4.94
C ASN A 299 -2.90 -18.13 -4.36
N ILE A 300 -3.80 -18.92 -4.94
CA ILE A 300 -4.14 -20.23 -4.38
C ILE A 300 -2.96 -21.20 -4.39
N VAL A 301 -2.11 -21.17 -5.42
CA VAL A 301 -0.88 -21.98 -5.45
C VAL A 301 0.08 -21.53 -4.35
N GLY A 302 0.29 -20.22 -4.19
CA GLY A 302 1.11 -19.66 -3.11
C GLY A 302 0.58 -20.00 -1.71
N MET A 303 -0.73 -19.93 -1.51
CA MET A 303 -1.38 -20.28 -0.24
C MET A 303 -1.26 -21.77 0.10
N LEU A 304 -1.48 -22.66 -0.88
CA LEU A 304 -1.34 -24.11 -0.70
C LEU A 304 0.12 -24.52 -0.44
N GLN A 305 1.08 -23.88 -1.11
CA GLN A 305 2.51 -24.08 -0.85
C GLN A 305 2.87 -23.68 0.59
N THR A 306 2.43 -22.51 1.02
CA THR A 306 2.65 -22.01 2.38
C THR A 306 2.07 -22.98 3.41
N ALA A 307 0.84 -23.43 3.22
CA ALA A 307 0.21 -24.40 4.11
C ALA A 307 0.95 -25.74 4.13
N TYR A 308 1.39 -26.26 2.98
CA TYR A 308 2.18 -27.49 2.94
C TYR A 308 3.51 -27.34 3.68
N HIS A 309 4.24 -26.25 3.42
CA HIS A 309 5.56 -26.00 3.99
C HIS A 309 5.57 -26.05 5.52
N PHE A 310 4.58 -25.43 6.17
CA PHE A 310 4.53 -25.38 7.63
C PHE A 310 3.80 -26.55 8.28
N THR A 311 2.81 -27.15 7.62
CA THR A 311 2.00 -28.22 8.23
C THR A 311 2.47 -29.63 7.86
N GLY A 312 3.18 -29.79 6.74
CA GLY A 312 3.53 -31.10 6.17
C GLY A 312 2.33 -31.92 5.69
N LYS A 313 1.12 -31.36 5.65
CA LYS A 313 -0.10 -32.11 5.30
C LYS A 313 -0.20 -32.26 3.79
N GLU A 314 -0.07 -33.50 3.31
CA GLU A 314 -0.06 -33.83 1.87
C GLU A 314 -1.28 -33.33 1.09
N LYS A 315 -2.46 -33.18 1.73
CA LYS A 315 -3.66 -32.63 1.09
C LYS A 315 -3.43 -31.29 0.38
N TYR A 316 -2.55 -30.44 0.92
CA TYR A 316 -2.23 -29.13 0.34
C TYR A 316 -1.38 -29.26 -0.92
N LYS A 317 -0.36 -30.12 -0.88
CA LYS A 317 0.48 -30.43 -2.04
C LYS A 317 -0.33 -31.09 -3.15
N THR A 318 -1.13 -32.10 -2.81
CA THR A 318 -2.02 -32.77 -3.78
C THR A 318 -2.96 -31.78 -4.44
N ALA A 319 -3.59 -30.89 -3.67
CA ALA A 319 -4.47 -29.86 -4.22
C ALA A 319 -3.73 -28.87 -5.14
N ALA A 320 -2.50 -28.46 -4.78
CA ALA A 320 -1.73 -27.53 -5.60
C ALA A 320 -1.36 -28.15 -6.95
N PHE A 321 -0.86 -29.40 -6.96
CA PHE A 321 -0.56 -30.10 -8.22
C PHE A 321 -1.80 -30.42 -9.04
N TYR A 322 -2.93 -30.76 -8.40
CA TYR A 322 -4.21 -30.90 -9.09
C TYR A 322 -4.60 -29.62 -9.85
N LEU A 323 -4.54 -28.46 -9.20
CA LEU A 323 -4.86 -27.18 -9.85
C LEU A 323 -3.85 -26.81 -10.95
N MET A 324 -2.55 -27.03 -10.71
CA MET A 324 -1.50 -26.71 -11.68
C MET A 324 -1.55 -27.60 -12.92
N ASP A 325 -1.65 -28.92 -12.74
CA ASP A 325 -1.48 -29.90 -13.80
C ASP A 325 -2.78 -30.20 -14.54
N GLU A 326 -3.91 -30.31 -13.82
CA GLU A 326 -5.20 -30.68 -14.42
C GLU A 326 -6.03 -29.46 -14.86
N HIS A 327 -5.87 -28.33 -14.18
CA HIS A 327 -6.65 -27.10 -14.43
C HIS A 327 -5.83 -25.95 -15.00
N GLY A 328 -4.54 -26.18 -15.28
CA GLY A 328 -3.68 -25.22 -15.97
C GLY A 328 -3.33 -23.99 -15.15
N TYR A 329 -3.35 -24.06 -13.81
CA TYR A 329 -3.03 -22.88 -12.98
C TYR A 329 -1.57 -22.45 -13.12
N LEU A 330 -0.66 -23.40 -13.42
CA LEU A 330 0.73 -23.07 -13.76
C LEU A 330 0.84 -22.29 -15.07
N GLU A 331 -0.04 -22.57 -16.04
CA GLU A 331 -0.15 -21.81 -17.29
C GLU A 331 -0.70 -20.41 -17.02
N ASN A 332 -1.77 -20.31 -16.21
CA ASN A 332 -2.38 -19.03 -15.89
C ASN A 332 -1.38 -18.09 -15.19
N LEU A 333 -0.66 -18.58 -14.18
CA LEU A 333 0.26 -17.76 -13.39
C LEU A 333 1.50 -17.29 -14.17
N ARG A 334 1.91 -18.01 -15.21
CA ARG A 334 3.08 -17.64 -16.03
C ARG A 334 2.75 -16.68 -17.18
N ARG A 335 1.48 -16.32 -17.36
CA ARG A 335 1.07 -15.42 -18.45
C ARG A 335 1.74 -14.05 -18.30
N PRO A 336 2.25 -13.45 -19.37
CA PRO A 336 2.85 -12.11 -19.30
C PRO A 336 1.86 -11.06 -18.80
N MET A 337 2.31 -10.10 -18.00
CA MET A 337 1.47 -8.98 -17.56
C MET A 337 1.01 -8.10 -18.73
N GLU A 338 1.76 -8.07 -19.84
CA GLU A 338 1.36 -7.36 -21.07
C GLU A 338 0.10 -7.94 -21.73
N GLU A 339 -0.28 -9.19 -21.43
CA GLU A 339 -1.53 -9.79 -21.93
C GLU A 339 -2.75 -9.37 -21.09
N ILE A 340 -2.55 -8.80 -19.90
CA ILE A 340 -3.65 -8.35 -19.04
C ILE A 340 -4.26 -7.08 -19.61
N GLY A 341 -5.56 -7.12 -19.88
CA GLY A 341 -6.26 -6.06 -20.59
C GLY A 341 -7.77 -6.24 -20.58
N ARG A 342 -8.45 -5.36 -21.32
CA ARG A 342 -9.92 -5.34 -21.39
C ARG A 342 -10.47 -6.61 -22.03
N ALA A 343 -11.45 -7.24 -21.39
CA ALA A 343 -12.27 -8.27 -22.00
C ALA A 343 -13.15 -7.66 -23.11
N SER A 344 -13.49 -8.48 -24.10
CA SER A 344 -14.40 -8.08 -25.18
C SER A 344 -15.86 -8.08 -24.72
N GLU A 345 -16.75 -7.47 -25.51
CA GLU A 345 -18.19 -7.52 -25.22
C GLU A 345 -18.74 -8.95 -25.19
N GLU A 346 -18.14 -9.85 -25.99
CA GLU A 346 -18.54 -11.25 -26.12
C GLU A 346 -18.18 -12.09 -24.88
N ASP A 347 -17.24 -11.61 -24.04
CA ASP A 347 -16.80 -12.29 -22.83
C ASP A 347 -17.76 -12.09 -21.63
N GLY A 348 -18.80 -11.26 -21.80
CA GLY A 348 -19.85 -11.02 -20.83
C GLY A 348 -19.55 -9.94 -19.78
N ASP A 349 -20.61 -9.46 -19.14
CA ASP A 349 -20.57 -8.30 -18.23
C ASP A 349 -19.62 -8.48 -17.05
N TRP A 350 -19.51 -9.70 -16.52
CA TRP A 350 -18.66 -10.00 -15.37
C TRP A 350 -17.17 -9.86 -15.71
N ALA A 351 -16.75 -10.37 -16.88
CA ALA A 351 -15.38 -10.23 -17.35
C ALA A 351 -15.04 -8.76 -17.66
N GLN A 352 -15.96 -8.01 -18.26
CA GLN A 352 -15.78 -6.58 -18.53
C GLN A 352 -15.65 -5.76 -17.24
N MET A 353 -16.47 -6.06 -16.22
CA MET A 353 -16.39 -5.38 -14.93
C MET A 353 -15.02 -5.56 -14.28
N LEU A 354 -14.47 -6.78 -14.31
CA LEU A 354 -13.15 -7.11 -13.74
C LEU A 354 -11.97 -6.57 -14.56
N SER A 355 -12.20 -6.16 -15.80
CA SER A 355 -11.13 -5.76 -16.73
C SER A 355 -11.37 -4.37 -17.34
N GLY A 356 -12.08 -3.47 -16.65
CA GLY A 356 -12.29 -2.10 -17.14
C GLY A 356 -10.98 -1.29 -17.20
N THR A 357 -10.17 -1.44 -16.16
CA THR A 357 -8.85 -0.81 -15.97
C THR A 357 -7.94 -1.76 -15.21
N TRP A 358 -6.64 -1.46 -15.18
CA TRP A 358 -5.71 -2.11 -14.27
C TRP A 358 -6.19 -1.95 -12.83
N ASN A 359 -6.29 -3.06 -12.10
CA ASN A 359 -6.76 -3.07 -10.73
C ASN A 359 -5.55 -3.11 -9.77
N HIS A 360 -5.21 -1.97 -9.19
CA HIS A 360 -4.05 -1.87 -8.29
C HIS A 360 -4.21 -2.66 -6.97
N SER A 361 -5.44 -3.09 -6.64
CA SER A 361 -5.64 -4.04 -5.54
C SER A 361 -5.13 -5.45 -5.89
N ASP A 362 -5.12 -5.82 -7.16
CA ASP A 362 -4.55 -7.09 -7.61
C ASP A 362 -3.03 -7.10 -7.38
N ASP A 363 -2.35 -5.97 -7.63
CA ASP A 363 -0.91 -5.83 -7.40
C ASP A 363 -0.57 -6.11 -5.94
N GLU A 364 -1.31 -5.51 -5.01
CA GLU A 364 -1.14 -5.74 -3.58
C GLU A 364 -1.33 -7.21 -3.19
N MET A 365 -2.35 -7.86 -3.76
CA MET A 365 -2.61 -9.27 -3.53
C MET A 365 -1.49 -10.17 -4.08
N TYR A 366 -0.98 -9.90 -5.28
CA TYR A 366 0.15 -10.62 -5.86
C TYR A 366 1.37 -10.53 -4.95
N TYR A 367 1.75 -9.33 -4.52
CA TYR A 367 2.96 -9.14 -3.72
C TYR A 367 2.83 -9.75 -2.32
N CYS A 368 1.66 -9.68 -1.68
CA CYS A 368 1.40 -10.46 -0.46
C CYS A 368 1.58 -11.96 -0.71
N GLY A 369 1.07 -12.48 -1.84
CA GLY A 369 1.19 -13.89 -2.21
C GLY A 369 2.60 -14.33 -2.61
N TYR A 370 3.42 -13.44 -3.17
CA TYR A 370 4.75 -13.76 -3.70
C TYR A 370 5.73 -14.24 -2.63
N TRP A 371 5.57 -13.79 -1.39
CA TRP A 371 6.35 -14.32 -0.26
C TRP A 371 6.23 -15.84 -0.17
N GLY A 372 4.99 -16.35 -0.09
CA GLY A 372 4.72 -17.78 0.01
C GLY A 372 4.93 -18.54 -1.31
N LEU A 373 4.61 -17.92 -2.44
CA LEU A 373 4.78 -18.52 -3.76
C LEU A 373 6.26 -18.83 -4.07
N TYR A 374 7.15 -17.86 -3.81
CA TYR A 374 8.57 -18.02 -4.14
C TYR A 374 9.38 -18.74 -3.06
N ARG A 375 9.24 -18.33 -1.78
CA ARG A 375 10.09 -18.87 -0.70
C ARG A 375 9.80 -20.34 -0.40
N TYR A 376 8.55 -20.76 -0.56
CA TYR A 376 8.10 -22.12 -0.24
C TYR A 376 7.75 -22.95 -1.47
N ALA A 377 8.31 -22.62 -2.63
CA ALA A 377 8.13 -23.38 -3.86
C ALA A 377 8.45 -24.87 -3.65
N PHE A 378 7.60 -25.77 -4.19
CA PHE A 378 7.76 -27.22 -3.96
C PHE A 378 9.07 -27.80 -4.51
N ASN A 379 9.67 -27.15 -5.52
CA ASN A 379 10.92 -27.54 -6.14
C ASN A 379 11.56 -26.35 -6.90
N ASP A 380 12.81 -26.52 -7.29
CA ASP A 380 13.60 -25.49 -7.97
C ASP A 380 13.05 -25.09 -9.35
N THR A 381 12.40 -26.02 -10.07
CA THR A 381 11.77 -25.72 -11.36
C THR A 381 10.62 -24.74 -11.21
N LEU A 382 9.72 -24.98 -10.26
CA LEU A 382 8.62 -24.06 -9.95
C LEU A 382 9.15 -22.73 -9.42
N LYS A 383 10.18 -22.77 -8.56
CA LYS A 383 10.82 -21.56 -8.03
C LYS A 383 11.38 -20.66 -9.14
N ALA A 384 11.99 -21.24 -10.18
CA ALA A 384 12.47 -20.50 -11.34
C ALA A 384 11.31 -19.88 -12.15
N ILE A 385 10.22 -20.62 -12.37
CA ILE A 385 9.02 -20.10 -13.06
C ILE A 385 8.42 -18.93 -12.27
N TYR A 386 8.31 -19.05 -10.95
CA TYR A 386 7.75 -17.99 -10.11
C TYR A 386 8.64 -16.75 -10.09
N ARG A 387 9.97 -16.92 -10.07
CA ARG A 387 10.91 -15.81 -10.22
C ARG A 387 10.61 -15.01 -11.49
N ASP A 388 10.49 -15.67 -12.62
CA ASP A 388 10.28 -15.00 -13.90
C ASP A 388 8.91 -14.29 -13.95
N ALA A 389 7.87 -14.89 -13.39
CA ALA A 389 6.54 -14.26 -13.28
C ALA A 389 6.53 -13.04 -12.35
N ILE A 390 7.30 -13.05 -11.27
CA ILE A 390 7.45 -11.91 -10.34
C ILE A 390 8.21 -10.77 -11.02
N ILE A 391 9.28 -11.08 -11.76
CA ILE A 391 10.04 -10.06 -12.50
C ILE A 391 9.19 -9.43 -13.61
N ASP A 392 8.43 -10.23 -14.37
CA ASP A 392 7.48 -9.74 -15.39
C ASP A 392 6.46 -8.77 -14.79
N HIS A 393 5.92 -9.10 -13.61
CA HIS A 393 5.01 -8.21 -12.90
C HIS A 393 5.69 -6.92 -12.44
N TRP A 394 6.86 -7.05 -11.80
CA TRP A 394 7.63 -5.90 -11.37
C TRP A 394 7.91 -4.93 -12.51
N GLU A 395 8.33 -5.42 -13.68
CA GLU A 395 8.57 -4.59 -14.88
C GLU A 395 7.32 -3.78 -15.30
N ALA A 396 6.11 -4.34 -15.15
CA ALA A 396 4.86 -3.63 -15.40
C ALA A 396 4.58 -2.53 -14.36
N GLU A 397 4.99 -2.72 -13.10
CA GLU A 397 4.79 -1.79 -11.98
C GLU A 397 5.83 -0.66 -11.89
N ARG A 398 6.99 -0.81 -12.56
CA ARG A 398 8.10 0.17 -12.51
C ARG A 398 7.70 1.64 -12.70
N PRO A 399 6.75 2.01 -13.59
CA PRO A 399 6.34 3.41 -13.76
C PRO A 399 5.82 4.07 -12.48
N GLU A 400 5.23 3.30 -11.56
CA GLU A 400 4.69 3.84 -10.30
C GLU A 400 5.76 4.11 -9.26
N LYS A 401 6.99 3.59 -9.42
CA LYS A 401 8.07 3.73 -8.43
C LYS A 401 7.63 3.33 -7.02
N GLU A 402 6.79 2.30 -6.92
CA GLU A 402 6.19 1.85 -5.67
C GLU A 402 7.27 1.20 -4.77
N GLY A 403 7.36 1.66 -3.52
CA GLY A 403 8.48 1.32 -2.64
C GLY A 403 8.46 -0.13 -2.17
N LEU A 404 7.30 -0.67 -1.82
CA LEU A 404 7.13 -2.04 -1.36
C LEU A 404 7.36 -3.03 -2.50
N TRP A 405 6.81 -2.78 -3.69
CA TRP A 405 6.96 -3.63 -4.87
C TRP A 405 8.43 -3.79 -5.27
N ASN A 406 9.14 -2.68 -5.41
CA ASN A 406 10.57 -2.67 -5.72
C ASN A 406 11.41 -3.43 -4.68
N ILE A 407 11.14 -3.21 -3.39
CA ILE A 407 11.87 -3.89 -2.30
C ILE A 407 11.57 -5.39 -2.29
N MET A 408 10.32 -5.80 -2.46
CA MET A 408 9.92 -7.20 -2.47
C MET A 408 10.50 -7.97 -3.65
N THR A 409 10.73 -7.33 -4.80
CA THR A 409 11.40 -7.96 -5.95
C THR A 409 12.84 -8.38 -5.65
N ALA A 410 13.51 -7.77 -4.65
CA ALA A 410 14.83 -8.20 -4.20
C ALA A 410 14.83 -9.64 -3.62
N MET A 411 13.67 -10.20 -3.27
CA MET A 411 13.56 -11.59 -2.87
C MET A 411 13.95 -12.58 -3.97
N VAL A 412 13.82 -12.19 -5.24
CA VAL A 412 13.93 -13.11 -6.38
C VAL A 412 15.09 -12.79 -7.31
N THR A 413 15.74 -11.63 -7.17
CA THR A 413 16.86 -11.22 -8.01
C THR A 413 17.84 -10.32 -7.28
N ASP A 414 19.14 -10.47 -7.60
CA ASP A 414 20.22 -9.59 -7.14
C ASP A 414 20.44 -8.38 -8.07
N ASP A 415 19.69 -8.30 -9.16
CA ASP A 415 19.73 -7.17 -10.10
C ASP A 415 19.24 -5.87 -9.43
N ASN A 416 19.53 -4.71 -10.05
CA ASN A 416 19.05 -3.43 -9.55
C ASN A 416 17.52 -3.33 -9.64
N VAL A 417 16.83 -3.64 -8.54
CA VAL A 417 15.36 -3.57 -8.37
C VAL A 417 14.82 -2.15 -8.19
N ASP A 418 15.41 -1.17 -8.90
CA ASP A 418 15.09 0.25 -8.76
C ASP A 418 15.10 0.73 -7.28
N LEU A 419 16.07 0.24 -6.50
CA LEU A 419 16.20 0.54 -5.07
C LEU A 419 16.28 2.05 -4.81
N LYS A 420 16.91 2.82 -5.70
CA LYS A 420 16.95 4.29 -5.59
C LYS A 420 15.56 4.91 -5.60
N GLU A 421 14.63 4.36 -6.40
CA GLU A 421 13.25 4.84 -6.47
C GLU A 421 12.46 4.41 -5.22
N ALA A 422 12.72 3.22 -4.68
CA ALA A 422 12.13 2.79 -3.41
C ALA A 422 12.59 3.65 -2.22
N ILE A 423 13.89 3.98 -2.16
CA ILE A 423 14.42 4.90 -1.15
C ILE A 423 13.85 6.31 -1.34
N TRP A 424 13.75 6.78 -2.59
CA TRP A 424 13.10 8.05 -2.90
C TRP A 424 11.63 8.07 -2.45
N TYR A 425 10.87 7.01 -2.67
CA TYR A 425 9.52 6.83 -2.14
C TYR A 425 9.50 6.98 -0.61
N LEU A 426 10.33 6.22 0.12
CA LEU A 426 10.38 6.26 1.58
C LEU A 426 10.79 7.64 2.11
N GLN A 427 11.71 8.34 1.43
CA GLN A 427 12.14 9.69 1.77
C GLN A 427 11.03 10.71 1.53
N ARG A 428 10.39 10.66 0.36
CA ARG A 428 9.37 11.63 -0.07
C ARG A 428 7.98 11.36 0.48
N TYR A 429 7.68 10.20 1.06
CA TYR A 429 6.38 9.99 1.70
C TYR A 429 6.20 10.99 2.88
N PRO A 430 5.10 11.75 2.99
CA PRO A 430 5.02 12.82 3.98
C PRO A 430 4.87 12.27 5.41
N LEU A 431 5.45 12.97 6.41
CA LEU A 431 5.24 12.63 7.83
C LEU A 431 3.77 12.81 8.25
N ASP A 432 3.08 13.77 7.64
CA ASP A 432 1.65 13.99 7.81
C ASP A 432 0.85 13.06 6.87
N LEU A 433 0.20 12.06 7.46
CA LEU A 433 -0.67 11.11 6.75
C LEU A 433 -2.16 11.51 6.79
N VAL A 434 -2.46 12.74 7.19
CA VAL A 434 -3.79 13.32 7.06
C VAL A 434 -4.13 13.46 5.58
N THR A 435 -5.33 13.02 5.23
CA THR A 435 -5.88 13.03 3.87
C THR A 435 -6.37 14.43 3.48
N TRP A 436 -5.45 15.39 3.43
CA TRP A 436 -5.73 16.72 2.90
C TRP A 436 -6.13 16.68 1.43
N THR A 437 -6.98 17.62 1.01
CA THR A 437 -7.34 17.76 -0.41
C THR A 437 -6.13 18.27 -1.19
N VAL A 438 -5.63 17.45 -2.11
CA VAL A 438 -4.48 17.73 -2.97
C VAL A 438 -4.95 17.81 -4.42
N LYS A 439 -4.39 18.75 -5.19
CA LYS A 439 -4.67 18.93 -6.62
C LYS A 439 -3.36 19.17 -7.38
N ASN A 440 -3.16 18.42 -8.45
CA ASN A 440 -2.01 18.55 -9.35
C ASN A 440 -2.40 18.56 -10.82
N SER A 441 -3.66 18.29 -11.18
CA SER A 441 -4.13 18.30 -12.58
C SER A 441 -3.97 19.66 -13.28
N HIS A 442 -3.77 20.74 -12.54
CA HIS A 442 -3.53 22.09 -13.06
C HIS A 442 -2.08 22.38 -13.45
N ARG A 443 -1.14 21.51 -13.07
CA ARG A 443 0.30 21.75 -13.20
C ARG A 443 0.72 21.87 -14.66
N LYS A 444 1.59 22.85 -14.95
CA LYS A 444 2.12 23.11 -16.30
C LYS A 444 3.53 22.55 -16.51
N ASP A 445 4.12 21.96 -15.47
CA ASP A 445 5.45 21.35 -15.48
C ASP A 445 5.44 19.84 -15.69
N ILE A 446 4.25 19.21 -15.70
CA ILE A 446 4.05 17.80 -15.96
C ILE A 446 3.62 17.54 -17.40
N GLU A 447 3.87 16.33 -17.89
CA GLU A 447 3.49 15.90 -19.24
C GLU A 447 2.40 14.82 -19.14
N PHE A 448 1.20 15.16 -19.59
CA PHE A 448 0.07 14.24 -19.64
C PHE A 448 0.21 13.25 -20.78
N ILE A 449 -0.23 12.01 -20.55
CA ILE A 449 -0.28 10.96 -21.57
C ILE A 449 -1.74 10.62 -21.94
N PRO A 450 -1.97 10.01 -23.12
CA PRO A 450 -3.30 9.53 -23.49
C PRO A 450 -3.85 8.48 -22.51
N GLU A 451 -5.18 8.35 -22.50
CA GLU A 451 -5.87 7.29 -21.75
C GLU A 451 -5.31 5.91 -22.11
N ASN A 452 -5.10 5.09 -21.08
CA ASN A 452 -4.53 3.76 -21.20
C ASN A 452 -5.12 2.84 -20.14
N PHE A 453 -4.92 1.53 -20.31
CA PHE A 453 -5.47 0.52 -19.41
C PHE A 453 -5.02 0.69 -17.95
N ARG A 454 -3.76 1.10 -17.73
CA ARG A 454 -3.19 1.36 -16.39
C ARG A 454 -3.73 2.61 -15.71
N THR A 455 -4.51 3.44 -16.40
CA THR A 455 -4.94 4.76 -15.92
C THR A 455 -3.77 5.66 -15.49
N GLN A 456 -2.60 5.46 -16.09
CA GLN A 456 -1.44 6.33 -15.91
C GLN A 456 -1.74 7.68 -16.58
N THR A 457 -1.63 8.77 -15.83
CA THR A 457 -2.05 10.12 -16.31
C THR A 457 -0.89 10.97 -16.82
N ILE A 458 0.33 10.71 -16.36
CA ILE A 458 1.54 11.49 -16.70
C ILE A 458 2.73 10.57 -16.97
N THR A 459 3.74 11.10 -17.67
CA THR A 459 4.95 10.33 -18.05
C THR A 459 5.83 9.90 -16.88
N GLU A 460 5.86 10.69 -15.79
CA GLU A 460 6.67 10.42 -14.60
C GLU A 460 5.83 10.68 -13.35
N VAL A 461 5.76 9.71 -12.43
CA VAL A 461 5.01 9.84 -11.18
C VAL A 461 5.54 10.98 -10.31
N LEU A 462 4.63 11.74 -9.69
CA LEU A 462 4.99 12.81 -8.76
C LEU A 462 5.56 12.27 -7.44
N PRO A 463 6.36 13.06 -6.72
CA PRO A 463 6.77 12.74 -5.35
C PRO A 463 5.57 12.42 -4.44
N ALA A 464 5.71 11.45 -3.55
CA ALA A 464 4.62 11.01 -2.67
C ALA A 464 4.08 12.13 -1.75
N ASP A 465 4.93 13.09 -1.36
CA ASP A 465 4.54 14.27 -0.58
C ASP A 465 3.76 15.33 -1.37
N GLU A 466 3.72 15.21 -2.68
CA GLU A 466 2.93 16.05 -3.58
C GLU A 466 1.62 15.38 -4.02
N LEU A 467 1.46 14.08 -3.75
CA LEU A 467 0.28 13.29 -4.12
C LEU A 467 -0.72 13.16 -2.95
N PRO A 468 -1.99 12.81 -3.23
CA PRO A 468 -2.91 12.35 -2.20
C PRO A 468 -2.31 11.16 -1.42
N ILE A 469 -2.60 11.06 -0.12
CA ILE A 469 -2.18 9.88 0.67
C ILE A 469 -2.98 8.66 0.20
N THR A 470 -2.27 7.59 -0.13
CA THR A 470 -2.87 6.34 -0.60
C THR A 470 -2.15 5.12 -0.02
N ARG A 471 -2.87 4.00 0.11
CA ARG A 471 -2.27 2.69 0.38
C ARG A 471 -1.64 2.11 -0.91
N HIS A 472 -1.01 0.96 -0.78
CA HIS A 472 -0.33 0.27 -1.89
C HIS A 472 -1.31 -0.20 -2.98
N ASN A 473 -2.57 -0.50 -2.62
CA ASN A 473 -3.63 -0.87 -3.57
C ASN A 473 -4.20 0.26 -4.45
N ALA A 474 -3.51 1.40 -4.58
CA ALA A 474 -4.01 2.58 -5.28
C ALA A 474 -3.04 3.05 -6.35
N ASN A 475 -3.61 3.58 -7.44
CA ASN A 475 -2.84 4.17 -8.54
C ASN A 475 -2.08 5.44 -8.09
N ARG A 476 -0.75 5.41 -8.13
CA ARG A 476 0.09 6.58 -7.80
C ARG A 476 0.03 7.72 -8.82
N PHE A 477 -0.50 7.48 -10.01
CA PHE A 477 -0.78 8.51 -11.02
C PHE A 477 -2.10 9.28 -10.77
N ARG A 478 -2.81 9.02 -9.67
CA ARG A 478 -3.92 9.87 -9.24
C ARG A 478 -3.43 11.23 -8.76
N LEU A 479 -3.57 12.24 -9.60
CA LEU A 479 -3.09 13.61 -9.36
C LEU A 479 -3.88 14.38 -8.29
N ASP A 480 -5.19 14.14 -8.22
CA ASP A 480 -6.13 14.89 -7.39
C ASP A 480 -6.87 13.94 -6.43
N GLY A 481 -7.08 14.36 -5.19
CA GLY A 481 -7.77 13.54 -4.21
C GLY A 481 -7.67 14.07 -2.78
N GLY A 482 -7.89 13.17 -1.82
CA GLY A 482 -7.96 13.50 -0.40
C GLY A 482 -9.40 13.69 0.10
N ARG A 483 -9.54 13.98 1.40
CA ARG A 483 -10.81 14.12 2.10
C ARG A 483 -10.80 15.33 3.05
N ASP A 484 -10.20 16.44 2.63
CA ASP A 484 -10.15 17.71 3.37
C ASP A 484 -9.74 17.56 4.85
N GLY A 485 -8.84 16.63 5.13
CA GLY A 485 -8.33 16.37 6.49
C GLY A 485 -9.35 15.74 7.44
N THR A 486 -10.32 14.98 6.92
CA THR A 486 -11.29 14.24 7.73
C THR A 486 -10.83 12.83 8.11
N GLN A 487 -9.69 12.36 7.60
CA GLN A 487 -9.10 11.07 7.92
C GLN A 487 -7.56 11.14 7.97
N GLU A 488 -6.94 10.29 8.78
CA GLU A 488 -5.51 9.98 8.81
C GLU A 488 -5.32 8.49 8.59
N TYR A 489 -4.46 8.11 7.65
CA TYR A 489 -4.08 6.71 7.44
C TYR A 489 -2.96 6.31 8.39
N SER A 490 -2.98 5.02 8.74
CA SER A 490 -1.89 4.41 9.47
C SER A 490 -0.65 4.30 8.59
N ALA A 491 0.52 4.52 9.19
CA ALA A 491 1.80 4.25 8.55
C ALA A 491 2.20 2.77 8.57
N GLY A 492 1.47 1.92 9.31
CA GLY A 492 1.82 0.51 9.52
C GLY A 492 1.88 -0.30 8.24
N ASP A 493 0.81 -0.22 7.46
CA ASP A 493 0.64 -0.85 6.16
C ASP A 493 1.39 -0.11 5.05
N ILE A 494 1.48 1.22 5.11
CA ILE A 494 1.99 2.07 4.01
C ILE A 494 3.52 2.24 4.02
N TRP A 495 4.12 2.46 5.19
CA TRP A 495 5.51 2.90 5.28
C TRP A 495 6.38 1.96 6.12
N LEU A 496 5.86 1.47 7.25
CA LEU A 496 6.61 0.57 8.12
C LEU A 496 6.90 -0.77 7.43
N LEU A 497 5.94 -1.32 6.67
CA LEU A 497 6.14 -2.57 5.93
C LEU A 497 7.31 -2.49 4.94
N PRO A 498 7.35 -1.57 3.95
CA PRO A 498 8.47 -1.49 3.00
C PRO A 498 9.81 -1.22 3.69
N TYR A 499 9.84 -0.40 4.76
CA TYR A 499 11.08 -0.18 5.51
C TYR A 499 11.59 -1.46 6.19
N TRP A 500 10.76 -2.14 6.98
CA TRP A 500 11.21 -3.28 7.77
C TRP A 500 11.50 -4.52 6.93
N ILE A 501 10.73 -4.77 5.85
CA ILE A 501 11.07 -5.85 4.92
C ILE A 501 12.36 -5.51 4.16
N GLY A 502 12.60 -4.24 3.79
CA GLY A 502 13.85 -3.82 3.18
C GLY A 502 15.07 -3.98 4.09
N ARG A 503 14.90 -3.72 5.40
CA ARG A 503 15.90 -4.03 6.43
C ARG A 503 16.15 -5.53 6.58
N TYR A 504 15.11 -6.35 6.48
CA TYR A 504 15.21 -7.80 6.59
C TYR A 504 15.87 -8.45 5.36
N LEU A 505 15.62 -7.92 4.16
CA LEU A 505 16.23 -8.37 2.91
C LEU A 505 17.63 -7.77 2.66
N ASP A 506 18.20 -7.07 3.65
CA ASP A 506 19.52 -6.41 3.58
C ASP A 506 19.67 -5.38 2.43
N VAL A 507 18.56 -4.90 1.84
CA VAL A 507 18.56 -3.83 0.82
C VAL A 507 18.46 -2.43 1.42
N ILE A 508 18.08 -2.33 2.70
CA ILE A 508 18.17 -1.11 3.51
C ILE A 508 19.08 -1.41 4.69
N SER A 509 20.14 -0.61 4.87
CA SER A 509 21.06 -0.79 6.00
C SER A 509 20.50 -0.21 7.30
N GLU A 510 21.14 -0.55 8.42
CA GLU A 510 21.01 0.25 9.63
C GLU A 510 21.51 1.69 9.41
N PRO A 511 21.00 2.68 10.17
CA PRO A 511 21.56 4.02 10.12
C PRO A 511 23.03 3.97 10.53
N GLU A 512 23.91 4.53 9.70
CA GLU A 512 25.30 4.72 10.09
C GLU A 512 25.35 5.69 11.27
N CYS A 513 26.04 5.33 12.36
CA CYS A 513 26.30 6.29 13.43
C CYS A 513 27.05 7.48 12.84
N SER A 514 26.46 8.67 12.93
CA SER A 514 27.15 9.91 12.57
C SER A 514 28.44 10.00 13.40
N LYS A 515 29.58 10.02 12.70
CA LYS A 515 30.90 10.19 13.30
C LYS A 515 31.12 11.61 13.81
#